data_AF-A0A538JHC6-F1
#
_entry.id   AF-A0A538JHC6-F1
#
_cell.length_a   1.000
_cell.length_b   1.000
_cell.length_c   1.000
_cell.angle_alpha   90.00
_cell.angle_beta   90.00
_cell.angle_gamma   90.00
#
_symmetry.space_group_name_H-M   'P 1'
#
loop_
_entity.id
_entity.type
_entity.pdbx_description
1 polymer ?
#
loop_
_entity_poly.entity_id
_entity_poly.type
_entity_poly.pdbx_seq_one_letter_code
_entity_poly.pdbx_strand_id
1 'polypeptide(L)'
;MAFSFLYLAVRALLGALVRSRRGLHVKDVELLVLRHELEILRRQIARPKLRMVDRALLAAAACHLPRSSRGVRLVTPRTLLRWHQTMVRRKWRQASGQRGRPSLPAEVRELVLRLARENPRWGHRRICGELAKLGFRVSPTSVRRLLAQAKLEPAPRRSGPSWPEFLQAQAASIVACDFFTVESVLLRRYYALFFIAHGSRRVWLAGCTANPTGAWVTQQARNLGLDFSDQGIRFLIRDRDSKYSGPFDDVVRSEGIRTVKTPVRAPKANAIAER
;
A
#
# COMPACT_ATOMS: atom_id res chain seq x y z
N MET A 1 -2.39 -15.36 -14.91
CA MET A 1 -0.91 -15.43 -14.98
C MET A 1 -0.40 -15.37 -16.42
N ALA A 2 -0.98 -16.12 -17.38
CA ALA A 2 -0.55 -16.16 -18.79
C ALA A 2 -0.35 -14.79 -19.48
N PHE A 3 -1.27 -13.82 -19.31
CA PHE A 3 -1.14 -12.50 -19.92
C PHE A 3 0.06 -11.68 -19.41
N SER A 4 0.38 -11.77 -18.11
CA SER A 4 1.52 -11.06 -17.54
C SER A 4 2.85 -11.67 -18.01
N PHE A 5 2.88 -13.00 -18.18
CA PHE A 5 4.03 -13.72 -18.71
C PHE A 5 4.25 -13.42 -20.20
N LEU A 6 3.19 -13.44 -21.01
CA LEU A 6 3.25 -13.09 -22.43
C LEU A 6 3.74 -11.65 -22.64
N TYR A 7 3.22 -10.69 -21.87
CA TYR A 7 3.69 -9.31 -21.91
C TYR A 7 5.18 -9.19 -21.55
N LEU A 8 5.60 -9.85 -20.47
CA LEU A 8 7.01 -9.87 -20.05
C LEU A 8 7.92 -10.47 -21.12
N ALA A 9 7.53 -11.59 -21.71
CA ALA A 9 8.27 -12.28 -22.76
C ALA A 9 8.39 -11.42 -24.03
N VAL A 10 7.27 -10.90 -24.55
CA VAL A 10 7.25 -10.04 -25.74
C VAL A 10 8.10 -8.78 -25.52
N ARG A 11 8.03 -8.18 -24.33
CA ARG A 11 8.85 -7.01 -23.99
C ARG A 11 10.33 -7.35 -23.85
N ALA A 12 10.68 -8.47 -23.22
CA ALA A 12 12.07 -8.91 -23.09
C ALA A 12 12.69 -9.17 -24.47
N LEU A 13 11.95 -9.82 -25.37
CA LEU A 13 12.34 -10.04 -26.75
C LEU A 13 12.51 -8.73 -27.52
N LEU A 14 11.52 -7.82 -27.47
CA LEU A 14 11.62 -6.51 -28.12
C LEU A 14 12.78 -5.67 -27.55
N GLY A 15 12.96 -5.66 -26.24
CA GLY A 15 14.07 -4.96 -25.59
C GLY A 15 15.44 -5.54 -25.92
N ALA A 16 15.55 -6.87 -26.06
CA ALA A 16 16.77 -7.54 -26.50
C ALA A 16 17.09 -7.23 -27.98
N LEU A 17 16.07 -7.22 -28.84
CA LEU A 17 16.21 -6.92 -30.26
C LEU A 17 16.57 -5.45 -30.51
N VAL A 18 16.01 -4.51 -29.74
CA VAL A 18 16.37 -3.08 -29.81
C VAL A 18 17.80 -2.83 -29.30
N ARG A 19 18.29 -3.59 -28.31
CA ARG A 19 19.64 -3.44 -27.74
C ARG A 19 20.72 -4.24 -28.49
N SER A 20 20.35 -5.13 -29.41
CA SER A 20 21.28 -5.96 -30.18
C SER A 20 22.13 -5.12 -31.13
N ARG A 21 23.33 -5.62 -31.50
CA ARG A 21 24.25 -4.98 -32.45
C ARG A 21 23.67 -4.79 -33.86
N ARG A 22 22.57 -5.48 -34.21
CA ARG A 22 21.79 -5.31 -35.45
C ARG A 22 20.48 -4.55 -35.22
N GLY A 23 20.44 -3.68 -34.20
CA GLY A 23 19.23 -3.20 -33.54
C GLY A 23 18.06 -2.88 -34.46
N LEU A 24 16.84 -3.32 -34.07
CA LEU A 24 15.61 -2.86 -34.72
C LEU A 24 15.57 -1.33 -34.65
N HIS A 25 15.57 -0.68 -35.81
CA HIS A 25 15.35 0.75 -35.87
C HIS A 25 13.93 1.03 -35.38
N VAL A 26 13.70 2.24 -34.87
CA VAL A 26 12.36 2.70 -34.44
C VAL A 26 11.30 2.40 -35.52
N LYS A 27 11.69 2.52 -36.80
CA LYS A 27 10.88 2.20 -37.98
C LYS A 27 10.45 0.74 -38.06
N ASP A 28 11.29 -0.21 -37.64
CA ASP A 28 10.95 -1.64 -37.68
C ASP A 28 9.93 -2.01 -36.60
N VAL A 29 10.05 -1.39 -35.42
CA VAL A 29 9.06 -1.54 -34.35
C VAL A 29 7.74 -0.89 -34.74
N GLU A 30 7.79 0.26 -35.41
CA GLU A 30 6.61 0.93 -35.99
C GLU A 30 5.94 0.06 -37.04
N LEU A 31 6.71 -0.51 -37.98
CA LEU A 31 6.20 -1.41 -39.01
C LEU A 31 5.55 -2.67 -38.42
N LEU A 32 6.15 -3.25 -37.38
CA LEU A 32 5.59 -4.41 -36.68
C LEU A 32 4.25 -4.07 -36.03
N VAL A 33 4.16 -2.90 -35.37
CA VAL A 33 2.91 -2.42 -34.77
C VAL A 33 1.85 -2.19 -35.84
N LEU A 34 2.17 -1.50 -36.93
CA LEU A 34 1.23 -1.20 -38.00
C LEU A 34 0.72 -2.47 -38.69
N ARG A 35 1.60 -3.44 -38.96
CA ARG A 35 1.21 -4.75 -39.50
C ARG A 35 0.28 -5.49 -38.54
N HIS A 36 0.55 -5.42 -37.24
CA HIS A 36 -0.31 -6.03 -36.23
C HIS A 36 -1.66 -5.31 -36.09
N GLU A 37 -1.70 -3.99 -36.18
CA GLU A 37 -2.94 -3.21 -36.20
C GLU A 37 -3.77 -3.50 -37.45
N LEU A 38 -3.14 -3.63 -38.62
CA LEU A 38 -3.81 -4.06 -39.84
C LEU A 38 -4.40 -5.47 -39.71
N GLU A 39 -3.66 -6.39 -39.09
CA GLU A 39 -4.14 -7.74 -38.80
C GLU A 39 -5.33 -7.75 -37.83
N ILE A 40 -5.33 -6.88 -36.81
CA ILE A 40 -6.47 -6.69 -35.90
C ILE A 40 -7.69 -6.16 -36.65
N LEU A 41 -7.50 -5.17 -37.53
CA LEU A 41 -8.58 -4.57 -38.32
C LEU A 41 -9.15 -5.55 -39.35
N ARG A 42 -8.30 -6.34 -40.00
CA ARG A 42 -8.71 -7.39 -40.95
C ARG A 42 -9.60 -8.45 -40.31
N ARG A 43 -9.46 -8.69 -39.00
CA ARG A 43 -10.30 -9.67 -38.29
C ARG A 43 -11.74 -9.20 -38.10
N GLN A 44 -12.00 -7.89 -37.98
CA GLN A 44 -13.33 -7.35 -37.68
C GLN A 44 -13.56 -5.94 -38.25
N ILE A 45 -14.58 -5.80 -39.09
CA ILE A 45 -14.89 -4.56 -39.85
C ILE A 45 -15.53 -3.46 -38.98
N ALA A 46 -16.30 -3.81 -37.94
CA ALA A 46 -17.09 -2.82 -37.19
C ALA A 46 -16.42 -2.30 -35.90
N ARG A 47 -15.99 -3.20 -35.00
CA ARG A 47 -15.28 -2.86 -33.74
C ARG A 47 -14.29 -3.96 -33.38
N PRO A 48 -12.97 -3.74 -33.49
CA PRO A 48 -11.98 -4.77 -33.22
C PRO A 48 -11.95 -5.16 -31.73
N LYS A 49 -12.30 -6.42 -31.43
CA LYS A 49 -12.11 -7.00 -30.09
C LYS A 49 -10.66 -7.42 -29.90
N LEU A 50 -9.90 -6.62 -29.16
CA LEU A 50 -8.49 -6.89 -28.84
C LEU A 50 -8.35 -8.09 -27.89
N ARG A 51 -7.68 -9.14 -28.37
CA ARG A 51 -7.30 -10.31 -27.59
C ARG A 51 -6.22 -9.96 -26.56
N MET A 52 -5.98 -10.86 -25.62
CA MET A 52 -4.90 -10.72 -24.64
C MET A 52 -3.52 -10.59 -25.31
N VAL A 53 -3.27 -11.30 -26.42
CA VAL A 53 -2.01 -11.19 -27.16
C VAL A 53 -1.84 -9.79 -27.75
N ASP A 54 -2.88 -9.29 -28.40
CA ASP A 54 -2.90 -7.98 -29.04
C ASP A 54 -2.61 -6.85 -28.04
N ARG A 55 -3.24 -6.92 -26.85
CA ARG A 55 -3.01 -5.95 -25.77
C ARG A 55 -1.59 -5.99 -25.21
N ALA A 56 -1.02 -7.18 -25.09
CA ALA A 56 0.35 -7.35 -24.58
C ALA A 56 1.38 -6.81 -25.57
N LEU A 57 1.23 -7.12 -26.85
CA LEU A 57 2.14 -6.67 -27.92
C LEU A 57 2.07 -5.15 -28.09
N LEU A 58 0.88 -4.57 -28.19
CA LEU A 58 0.71 -3.12 -28.32
C LEU A 58 1.25 -2.37 -27.09
N ALA A 59 1.02 -2.88 -25.88
CA ALA A 59 1.53 -2.27 -24.65
C ALA A 59 3.07 -2.37 -24.54
N ALA A 60 3.66 -3.49 -24.97
CA ALA A 60 5.11 -3.69 -24.95
C ALA A 60 5.79 -2.81 -26.01
N ALA A 61 5.28 -2.80 -27.24
CA ALA A 61 5.82 -1.99 -28.33
C ALA A 61 5.72 -0.49 -28.03
N ALA A 62 4.61 -0.02 -27.42
CA ALA A 62 4.48 1.38 -27.02
C ALA A 62 5.55 1.88 -26.04
N CYS A 63 6.24 0.99 -25.31
CA CYS A 63 7.38 1.36 -24.48
C CYS A 63 8.62 1.77 -25.30
N HIS A 64 8.72 1.27 -26.53
CA HIS A 64 9.89 1.42 -27.39
C HIS A 64 9.68 2.43 -28.54
N LEU A 65 8.44 2.90 -28.77
CA LEU A 65 8.18 3.93 -29.76
C LEU A 65 8.27 5.37 -29.19
N PRO A 66 8.75 6.33 -30.01
CA PRO A 66 8.81 7.74 -29.66
C PRO A 66 7.41 8.31 -29.42
N ARG A 67 7.33 9.40 -28.64
CA ARG A 67 6.04 10.01 -28.24
C ARG A 67 5.21 10.51 -29.43
N SER A 68 5.86 10.94 -30.52
CA SER A 68 5.23 11.38 -31.76
C SER A 68 4.38 10.28 -32.40
N SER A 69 4.90 9.05 -32.50
CA SER A 69 4.21 7.88 -33.09
C SER A 69 3.18 7.21 -32.17
N ARG A 70 2.80 7.84 -31.04
CA ARG A 70 1.79 7.30 -30.10
C ARG A 70 0.39 7.86 -30.33
N GLY A 71 0.25 8.94 -31.11
CA GLY A 71 -1.04 9.58 -31.40
C GLY A 71 -1.82 8.90 -32.54
N VAL A 72 -1.12 8.29 -33.49
CA VAL A 72 -1.71 7.69 -34.71
C VAL A 72 -1.81 6.18 -34.55
N ARG A 73 -2.64 5.71 -33.62
CA ARG A 73 -2.81 4.27 -33.35
C ARG A 73 -4.25 3.90 -33.10
N LEU A 74 -4.54 2.62 -33.34
CA LEU A 74 -5.84 2.02 -33.07
C LEU A 74 -6.24 2.12 -31.58
N VAL A 75 -5.26 2.25 -30.69
CA VAL A 75 -5.45 2.33 -29.24
C VAL A 75 -4.85 3.61 -28.68
N THR A 76 -5.65 4.36 -27.92
CA THR A 76 -5.17 5.58 -27.26
C THR A 76 -4.11 5.29 -26.20
N PRO A 77 -3.11 6.18 -26.00
CA PRO A 77 -2.09 6.02 -24.95
C PRO A 77 -2.67 5.80 -23.54
N ARG A 78 -3.80 6.46 -23.22
CA ARG A 78 -4.54 6.28 -21.96
C ARG A 78 -5.02 4.85 -21.75
N THR A 79 -5.42 4.17 -22.82
CA THR A 79 -5.92 2.79 -22.77
C THR A 79 -4.78 1.79 -22.52
N LEU A 80 -3.60 2.02 -23.13
CA LEU A 80 -2.40 1.23 -22.86
C LEU A 80 -1.95 1.35 -21.40
N LEU A 81 -1.95 2.56 -20.84
CA LEU A 81 -1.64 2.79 -19.43
C LEU A 81 -2.64 2.11 -18.49
N ARG A 82 -3.94 2.14 -18.82
CA ARG A 82 -4.98 1.45 -18.05
C ARG A 82 -4.75 -0.06 -18.02
N TRP A 83 -4.36 -0.68 -19.15
CA TRP A 83 -4.04 -2.10 -19.20
C TRP A 83 -2.81 -2.44 -18.37
N HIS A 84 -1.77 -1.62 -18.43
CA HIS A 84 -0.58 -1.75 -17.59
C HIS A 84 -0.94 -1.69 -16.10
N GLN A 85 -1.68 -0.67 -15.65
CA GLN A 85 -2.12 -0.52 -14.26
C GLN A 85 -2.99 -1.69 -13.80
N THR A 86 -3.87 -2.21 -14.66
CA THR A 86 -4.71 -3.38 -14.34
C THR A 86 -3.86 -4.63 -14.13
N MET A 87 -2.80 -4.80 -14.93
CA MET A 87 -1.86 -5.91 -14.80
C MET A 87 -1.07 -5.81 -13.48
N VAL A 88 -0.52 -4.63 -13.17
CA VAL A 88 0.19 -4.38 -11.90
C VAL A 88 -0.73 -4.69 -10.71
N ARG A 89 -1.97 -4.18 -10.72
CA ARG A 89 -2.96 -4.48 -9.66
C ARG A 89 -3.22 -5.97 -9.51
N ARG A 90 -3.27 -6.74 -10.60
CA ARG A 90 -3.50 -8.20 -10.55
C ARG A 90 -2.27 -8.96 -10.04
N LYS A 91 -1.05 -8.53 -10.38
CA LYS A 91 0.20 -9.11 -9.85
C LYS A 91 0.27 -9.01 -8.33
N TRP A 92 -0.23 -7.90 -7.78
CA TRP A 92 -0.21 -7.61 -6.35
C TRP A 92 -1.54 -7.89 -5.63
N ARG A 93 -2.53 -8.52 -6.30
CA ARG A 93 -3.70 -9.03 -5.59
C ARG A 93 -3.23 -10.18 -4.70
N GLN A 94 -3.06 -9.89 -3.41
CA GLN A 94 -3.05 -10.94 -2.40
C GLN A 94 -4.36 -11.72 -2.52
N ALA A 95 -4.28 -13.03 -2.36
CA ALA A 95 -5.48 -13.85 -2.20
C ALA A 95 -6.29 -13.23 -1.05
N SER A 96 -7.54 -12.86 -1.31
CA SER A 96 -8.46 -12.44 -0.27
C SER A 96 -8.76 -13.65 0.60
N GLY A 97 -7.90 -13.89 1.60
CA GLY A 97 -8.11 -14.92 2.59
C GLY A 97 -9.24 -14.46 3.51
N GLN A 98 -10.48 -14.83 3.19
CA GLN A 98 -11.49 -14.97 4.24
C GLN A 98 -11.16 -16.23 5.04
N ARG A 99 -10.22 -16.10 5.97
CA ARG A 99 -10.07 -17.01 7.11
C ARG A 99 -9.87 -16.16 8.35
N GLY A 100 -10.94 -15.48 8.74
CA GLY A 100 -11.06 -14.94 10.09
C GLY A 100 -11.24 -16.09 11.08
N ARG A 101 -10.79 -15.89 12.34
CA ARG A 101 -11.14 -16.76 13.46
C ARG A 101 -12.66 -16.97 13.45
N PRO A 102 -13.17 -18.22 13.57
CA PRO A 102 -14.60 -18.46 13.62
C PRO A 102 -15.25 -17.60 14.70
N SER A 103 -16.42 -17.06 14.39
CA SER A 103 -17.22 -16.29 15.34
C SER A 103 -17.48 -17.13 16.59
N LEU A 104 -17.58 -16.47 17.75
CA LEU A 104 -18.00 -17.15 18.97
C LEU A 104 -19.38 -17.80 18.76
N PRO A 105 -19.67 -18.93 19.42
CA PRO A 105 -21.00 -19.54 19.41
C PRO A 105 -22.09 -18.51 19.76
N ALA A 106 -23.24 -18.62 19.12
CA ALA A 106 -24.35 -17.66 19.28
C ALA A 106 -24.79 -17.54 20.75
N GLU A 107 -24.84 -18.66 21.47
CA GLU A 107 -25.17 -18.73 22.89
C GLU A 107 -24.25 -17.86 23.76
N VAL A 108 -22.94 -17.97 23.54
CA VAL A 108 -21.94 -17.18 24.28
C VAL A 108 -22.08 -15.69 23.94
N ARG A 109 -22.39 -15.36 22.69
CA ARG A 109 -22.63 -13.98 22.26
C ARG A 109 -23.87 -13.39 22.94
N GLU A 110 -24.95 -14.14 23.01
CA GLU A 110 -26.18 -13.70 23.66
C GLU A 110 -26.00 -13.54 25.16
N LEU A 111 -25.31 -14.47 25.81
CA LEU A 111 -24.98 -14.39 27.23
C LEU A 111 -24.12 -13.14 27.54
N VAL A 112 -23.10 -12.87 26.72
CA VAL A 112 -22.28 -11.65 26.84
C VAL A 112 -23.13 -10.38 26.76
N LEU A 113 -24.05 -10.31 25.79
CA LEU A 113 -24.91 -9.13 25.61
C LEU A 113 -25.93 -8.99 26.74
N ARG A 114 -26.47 -10.10 27.24
CA ARG A 114 -27.39 -10.13 28.37
C ARG A 114 -26.73 -9.60 29.63
N LEU A 115 -25.56 -10.15 30.00
CA LEU A 115 -24.79 -9.71 31.16
C LEU A 115 -24.41 -8.23 31.08
N ALA A 116 -24.08 -7.74 29.88
CA ALA A 116 -23.74 -6.33 29.67
C ALA A 116 -24.95 -5.39 29.80
N ARG A 117 -26.14 -5.81 29.36
CA ARG A 117 -27.38 -5.02 29.48
C ARG A 117 -27.92 -5.01 30.90
N GLU A 118 -27.89 -6.15 31.58
CA GLU A 118 -28.36 -6.30 32.96
C GLU A 118 -27.42 -5.61 33.96
N ASN A 119 -26.13 -5.46 33.62
CA ASN A 119 -25.14 -4.84 34.50
C ASN A 119 -24.39 -3.69 33.81
N PRO A 120 -24.99 -2.49 33.69
CA PRO A 120 -24.40 -1.34 33.00
C PRO A 120 -23.04 -0.86 33.54
N ARG A 121 -22.69 -1.23 34.78
CA ARG A 121 -21.41 -0.89 35.43
C ARG A 121 -20.28 -1.87 35.11
N TRP A 122 -20.57 -3.00 34.45
CA TRP A 122 -19.57 -4.04 34.23
C TRP A 122 -18.77 -3.78 32.94
N GLY A 123 -17.44 -3.71 33.08
CA GLY A 123 -16.53 -3.65 31.94
C GLY A 123 -16.30 -5.02 31.28
N HIS A 124 -15.83 -5.03 30.03
CA HIS A 124 -15.53 -6.25 29.26
C HIS A 124 -14.60 -7.26 29.96
N ARG A 125 -13.66 -6.80 30.81
CA ARG A 125 -12.81 -7.68 31.63
C ARG A 125 -13.59 -8.38 32.74
N ARG A 126 -14.53 -7.69 33.38
CA ARG A 126 -15.38 -8.24 34.45
C ARG A 126 -16.35 -9.27 33.88
N ILE A 127 -17.00 -8.96 32.76
CA ILE A 127 -17.85 -9.91 32.03
C ILE A 127 -17.06 -11.17 31.63
N CYS A 128 -15.82 -11.01 31.17
CA CYS A 128 -14.94 -12.15 30.86
C CYS A 128 -14.63 -13.02 32.08
N GLY A 129 -14.44 -12.42 33.26
CA GLY A 129 -14.22 -13.13 34.51
C GLY A 129 -15.45 -13.93 34.96
N GLU A 130 -16.64 -13.35 34.86
CA GLU A 130 -17.89 -14.06 35.18
C GLU A 130 -18.16 -15.21 34.20
N LEU A 131 -17.89 -15.01 32.91
CA LEU A 131 -17.98 -16.09 31.91
C LEU A 131 -17.00 -17.22 32.18
N ALA A 132 -15.81 -16.92 32.69
CA ALA A 132 -14.83 -17.94 33.07
C ALA A 132 -15.33 -18.79 34.25
N LYS A 133 -16.03 -18.20 35.22
CA LYS A 133 -16.67 -18.94 36.33
C LYS A 133 -17.78 -19.87 35.84
N LEU A 134 -18.50 -19.48 34.79
CA LEU A 134 -19.53 -20.29 34.13
C LEU A 134 -18.95 -21.35 33.16
N GLY A 135 -17.62 -21.49 33.08
CA GLY A 135 -16.94 -22.48 32.23
C GLY A 135 -16.64 -22.03 30.81
N PHE A 136 -16.99 -20.80 30.41
CA PHE A 136 -16.76 -20.30 29.06
C PHE A 136 -15.36 -19.66 28.92
N ARG A 137 -14.53 -20.19 28.00
CA ARG A 137 -13.22 -19.61 27.67
C ARG A 137 -13.32 -18.57 26.54
N VAL A 138 -13.51 -17.30 26.92
CA VAL A 138 -13.59 -16.17 25.97
C VAL A 138 -12.44 -15.20 26.20
N SER A 139 -11.89 -14.61 25.11
CA SER A 139 -10.90 -13.53 25.25
C SER A 139 -11.59 -12.21 25.62
N PRO A 140 -11.02 -11.39 26.52
CA PRO A 140 -11.51 -10.03 26.80
C PRO A 140 -11.63 -9.17 25.53
N THR A 141 -10.77 -9.40 24.54
CA THR A 141 -10.79 -8.70 23.25
C THR A 141 -11.99 -9.07 22.38
N SER A 142 -12.46 -10.32 22.46
CA SER A 142 -13.66 -10.80 21.78
C SER A 142 -14.91 -10.17 22.40
N VAL A 143 -14.99 -10.14 23.74
CA VAL A 143 -16.08 -9.47 24.47
C VAL A 143 -16.13 -7.98 24.10
N ARG A 144 -14.98 -7.29 24.08
CA ARG A 144 -14.92 -5.87 23.68
C ARG A 144 -15.43 -5.63 22.25
N ARG A 145 -15.05 -6.48 21.29
CA ARG A 145 -15.54 -6.37 19.90
C ARG A 145 -17.05 -6.57 19.81
N LEU A 146 -17.57 -7.50 20.58
CA LEU A 146 -18.99 -7.87 20.62
C LEU A 146 -19.84 -6.74 21.20
N LEU A 147 -19.39 -6.13 22.31
CA LEU A 147 -20.03 -4.95 22.90
C LEU A 147 -20.01 -3.75 21.94
N ALA A 148 -18.88 -3.52 21.25
CA ALA A 148 -18.77 -2.46 20.24
C ALA A 148 -19.69 -2.69 19.04
N GLN A 149 -19.81 -3.93 18.55
CA GLN A 149 -20.76 -4.28 17.49
C GLN A 149 -22.22 -4.06 17.91
N ALA A 150 -22.53 -4.28 19.19
CA ALA A 150 -23.84 -4.03 19.77
C ALA A 150 -24.04 -2.58 20.26
N LYS A 151 -23.07 -1.68 20.00
CA LYS A 151 -23.10 -0.26 20.40
C LYS A 151 -23.30 -0.02 21.91
N LEU A 152 -22.81 -0.94 22.74
CA LEU A 152 -22.80 -0.78 24.20
C LEU A 152 -21.51 -0.03 24.60
N GLU A 153 -21.67 1.24 24.97
CA GLU A 153 -20.57 2.10 25.41
C GLU A 153 -19.96 1.57 26.73
N PRO A 154 -18.62 1.64 26.91
CA PRO A 154 -18.01 1.24 28.17
C PRO A 154 -18.52 2.06 29.36
N ALA A 155 -18.78 1.39 30.49
CA ALA A 155 -19.10 2.03 31.78
C ALA A 155 -18.15 3.21 32.10
N PRO A 156 -18.64 4.30 32.72
CA PRO A 156 -18.05 5.63 32.58
C PRO A 156 -16.70 5.71 33.29
N ARG A 157 -15.67 6.10 32.55
CA ARG A 157 -14.41 6.57 33.14
C ARG A 157 -14.61 8.04 33.56
N ARG A 158 -14.57 8.31 34.87
CA ARG A 158 -14.39 9.66 35.41
C ARG A 158 -12.92 10.07 35.24
N SER A 159 -12.73 11.34 34.86
CA SER A 159 -11.48 12.14 34.78
C SER A 159 -10.35 11.60 33.89
N GLY A 160 -10.40 11.99 32.61
CA GLY A 160 -9.29 11.97 31.66
C GLY A 160 -9.82 12.37 30.27
N PRO A 161 -8.98 12.93 29.37
CA PRO A 161 -9.39 13.11 27.99
C PRO A 161 -9.82 11.76 27.43
N SER A 162 -10.85 11.76 26.58
CA SER A 162 -11.28 10.54 25.91
C SER A 162 -10.09 9.95 25.14
N TRP A 163 -10.05 8.63 24.95
CA TRP A 163 -8.97 8.01 24.17
C TRP A 163 -8.80 8.64 22.77
N PRO A 164 -9.89 9.00 22.05
CA PRO A 164 -9.81 9.81 20.84
C PRO A 164 -9.15 11.18 21.04
N GLU A 165 -9.52 11.94 22.07
CA GLU A 165 -8.91 13.24 22.38
C GLU A 165 -7.42 13.12 22.67
N PHE A 166 -7.02 12.13 23.45
CA PHE A 166 -5.61 11.84 23.71
C PHE A 166 -4.85 11.54 22.41
N LEU A 167 -5.41 10.66 21.57
CA LEU A 167 -4.78 10.32 20.28
C LEU A 167 -4.70 11.53 19.36
N GLN A 168 -5.73 12.37 19.29
CA GLN A 168 -5.76 13.56 18.47
C GLN A 168 -4.71 14.59 18.91
N ALA A 169 -4.59 14.81 20.22
CA ALA A 169 -3.60 15.72 20.78
C ALA A 169 -2.16 15.25 20.50
N GLN A 170 -1.89 13.95 20.61
CA GLN A 170 -0.56 13.39 20.33
C GLN A 170 -0.27 13.30 18.83
N ALA A 171 -1.27 13.04 18.00
CA ALA A 171 -1.14 12.87 16.56
C ALA A 171 -0.55 14.10 15.85
N ALA A 172 -0.78 15.31 16.37
CA ALA A 172 -0.18 16.54 15.85
C ALA A 172 1.36 16.52 15.90
N SER A 173 1.95 15.80 16.85
CA SER A 173 3.40 15.73 17.06
C SER A 173 4.07 14.45 16.53
N ILE A 174 3.31 13.60 15.84
CA ILE A 174 3.78 12.29 15.35
C ILE A 174 3.81 12.30 13.82
N VAL A 175 4.95 11.93 13.27
CA VAL A 175 5.13 11.59 11.85
C VAL A 175 5.44 10.11 11.73
N ALA A 176 4.91 9.45 10.71
CA ALA A 176 5.30 8.11 10.32
C ALA A 176 6.06 8.14 9.00
N CYS A 177 7.02 7.24 8.84
CA CYS A 177 7.82 7.08 7.64
C CYS A 177 7.71 5.65 7.13
N ASP A 178 7.56 5.50 5.82
CA ASP A 178 7.52 4.20 5.17
C ASP A 178 7.99 4.27 3.70
N PHE A 179 8.16 3.11 3.09
CA PHE A 179 8.44 2.95 1.67
C PHE A 179 7.23 2.34 0.96
N PHE A 180 6.79 2.97 -0.12
CA PHE A 180 5.96 2.28 -1.10
C PHE A 180 6.73 2.01 -2.39
N THR A 181 6.29 0.99 -3.12
CA THR A 181 6.90 0.62 -4.39
C THR A 181 6.03 1.07 -5.56
N VAL A 182 6.65 1.69 -6.55
CA VAL A 182 6.02 2.07 -7.81
C VAL A 182 6.68 1.29 -8.93
N GLU A 183 5.87 0.61 -9.74
CA GLU A 183 6.36 0.00 -10.97
C GLU A 183 6.14 0.98 -12.13
N SER A 184 7.24 1.35 -12.80
CA SER A 184 7.16 2.13 -14.04
C SER A 184 6.51 1.34 -15.16
N VAL A 185 6.17 2.02 -16.27
CA VAL A 185 5.70 1.40 -17.52
C VAL A 185 6.72 0.39 -18.08
N LEU A 186 7.99 0.54 -17.71
CA LEU A 186 9.08 -0.40 -18.01
C LEU A 186 9.24 -1.49 -16.94
N LEU A 187 8.24 -1.74 -16.09
CA LEU A 187 8.26 -2.69 -14.97
C LEU A 187 9.51 -2.59 -14.07
N ARG A 188 10.21 -1.46 -14.11
CA ARG A 188 11.30 -1.16 -13.19
C ARG A 188 10.65 -0.69 -11.90
N ARG A 189 11.02 -1.33 -10.81
CA ARG A 189 10.58 -0.99 -9.46
C ARG A 189 11.36 0.21 -8.96
N TYR A 190 10.61 1.20 -8.48
CA TYR A 190 11.12 2.34 -7.76
C TYR A 190 10.58 2.28 -6.34
N TYR A 191 11.41 2.67 -5.39
CA TYR A 191 11.08 2.82 -3.99
C TYR A 191 10.90 4.31 -3.73
N ALA A 192 9.70 4.67 -3.28
CA ALA A 192 9.36 6.02 -2.89
C ALA A 192 9.35 6.09 -1.36
N LEU A 193 10.18 6.98 -0.82
CA LEU A 193 10.22 7.27 0.61
C LEU A 193 9.25 8.42 0.88
N PHE A 194 8.38 8.23 1.86
CA PHE A 194 7.44 9.27 2.27
C PHE A 194 7.30 9.34 3.79
N PHE A 195 6.89 10.52 4.23
CA PHE A 195 6.58 10.82 5.61
C PHE A 195 5.14 11.31 5.68
N ILE A 196 4.39 10.91 6.69
CA ILE A 196 3.00 11.31 6.89
C ILE A 196 2.77 11.77 8.31
N ALA A 197 2.22 12.98 8.48
CA ALA A 197 1.80 13.47 9.79
C ALA A 197 0.52 12.76 10.24
N HIS A 198 0.51 12.25 11.46
CA HIS A 198 -0.65 11.53 12.00
C HIS A 198 -1.87 12.44 12.15
N GLY A 199 -1.68 13.68 12.61
CA GLY A 199 -2.76 14.63 12.87
C GLY A 199 -3.38 15.20 11.60
N SER A 200 -2.57 15.85 10.77
CA SER A 200 -3.03 16.54 9.55
C SER A 200 -3.17 15.65 8.33
N ARG A 201 -2.62 14.43 8.37
CA ARG A 201 -2.49 13.53 7.20
C ARG A 201 -1.72 14.14 6.04
N ARG A 202 -0.97 15.22 6.27
CA ARG A 202 -0.06 15.78 5.28
C ARG A 202 1.05 14.79 4.97
N VAL A 203 1.33 14.59 3.68
CA VAL A 203 2.37 13.67 3.19
C VAL A 203 3.51 14.48 2.59
N TRP A 204 4.73 14.17 3.00
CA TRP A 204 5.96 14.64 2.36
C TRP A 204 6.57 13.50 1.57
N LEU A 205 6.75 13.71 0.27
CA LEU A 205 7.47 12.79 -0.58
C LEU A 205 8.94 13.19 -0.56
N ALA A 206 9.78 12.36 0.05
CA ALA A 206 11.19 12.65 0.15
C ALA A 206 11.88 12.48 -1.22
N GLY A 207 11.61 11.34 -1.86
CA GLY A 207 12.14 11.06 -3.18
C GLY A 207 11.85 9.64 -3.65
N CYS A 208 12.24 9.38 -4.91
CA CYS A 208 12.07 8.09 -5.56
C CYS A 208 13.42 7.59 -6.08
N THR A 209 13.76 6.33 -5.79
CA THR A 209 15.01 5.71 -6.28
C THR A 209 14.77 4.26 -6.72
N ALA A 210 15.56 3.78 -7.68
CA ALA A 210 15.56 2.37 -8.03
C ALA A 210 16.35 1.52 -7.03
N ASN A 211 17.24 2.15 -6.24
CA ASN A 211 18.15 1.45 -5.33
C ASN A 211 18.22 2.22 -3.99
N PRO A 212 17.32 1.95 -3.03
CA PRO A 212 17.28 2.67 -1.76
C PRO A 212 18.39 2.18 -0.83
N THR A 213 19.53 2.85 -0.87
CA THR A 213 20.66 2.59 0.05
C THR A 213 20.52 3.42 1.32
N GLY A 214 21.10 2.97 2.44
CA GLY A 214 21.03 3.71 3.71
C GLY A 214 21.57 5.14 3.60
N ALA A 215 22.63 5.36 2.80
CA ALA A 215 23.15 6.70 2.52
C ALA A 215 22.12 7.60 1.81
N TRP A 216 21.40 7.06 0.82
CA TRP A 216 20.34 7.80 0.14
C TRP A 216 19.19 8.13 1.11
N VAL A 217 18.75 7.17 1.92
CA VAL A 217 17.69 7.38 2.94
C VAL A 217 18.10 8.46 3.96
N THR A 218 19.37 8.42 4.39
CA THR A 218 19.93 9.41 5.31
C THR A 218 19.93 10.81 4.69
N GLN A 219 20.31 10.93 3.41
CA GLN A 219 20.27 12.22 2.72
C GLN A 219 18.83 12.74 2.59
N GLN A 220 17.88 11.87 2.28
CA GLN A 220 16.46 12.25 2.23
C GLN A 220 15.95 12.75 3.59
N ALA A 221 16.38 12.13 4.69
CA ALA A 221 16.05 12.57 6.03
C ALA A 221 16.63 13.95 6.35
N ARG A 222 17.87 14.25 5.94
CA ARG A 222 18.48 15.58 6.11
C ARG A 222 17.71 16.65 5.35
N ASN A 223 17.35 16.35 4.11
CA ASN A 223 16.61 17.30 3.27
C ASN A 223 15.23 17.64 3.86
N LEU A 224 14.58 16.68 4.52
CA LEU A 224 13.27 16.86 5.16
C LEU A 224 13.31 17.28 6.63
N GLY A 225 14.44 17.08 7.32
CA GLY A 225 14.61 17.46 8.73
C GLY A 225 14.28 18.94 8.96
N LEU A 226 14.68 19.79 8.01
CA LEU A 226 14.39 21.22 7.97
C LEU A 226 12.88 21.56 7.96
N ASP A 227 12.03 20.70 7.40
CA ASP A 227 10.57 20.93 7.34
C ASP A 227 9.85 20.46 8.62
N PHE A 228 10.48 19.61 9.44
CA PHE A 228 9.88 19.01 10.63
C PHE A 228 10.09 19.83 11.90
N SER A 229 11.22 20.53 12.01
CA SER A 229 11.52 21.44 13.13
C SER A 229 10.44 22.53 13.26
N ASP A 230 10.00 23.08 12.13
CA ASP A 230 9.03 24.17 12.06
C ASP A 230 7.60 23.76 12.44
N GLN A 231 7.33 22.45 12.47
CA GLN A 231 5.98 21.89 12.70
C GLN A 231 5.81 21.28 14.10
N GLY A 232 6.81 21.40 14.98
CA GLY A 232 6.73 20.88 16.35
C GLY A 232 6.62 19.36 16.44
N ILE A 233 7.18 18.65 15.45
CA ILE A 233 7.19 17.19 15.44
C ILE A 233 8.15 16.67 16.52
N ARG A 234 7.68 15.72 17.34
CA ARG A 234 8.46 15.14 18.45
C ARG A 234 8.78 13.67 18.27
N PHE A 235 7.97 12.95 17.49
CA PHE A 235 8.12 11.52 17.32
C PHE A 235 8.08 11.11 15.85
N LEU A 236 9.03 10.26 15.46
CA LEU A 236 9.05 9.60 14.15
C LEU A 236 8.80 8.10 14.32
N ILE A 237 7.71 7.59 13.75
CA ILE A 237 7.42 6.16 13.68
C ILE A 237 8.02 5.60 12.39
N ARG A 238 8.80 4.53 12.49
CA ARG A 238 9.28 3.78 11.33
C ARG A 238 9.28 2.29 11.59
N ASP A 239 9.30 1.51 10.52
CA ASP A 239 9.53 0.08 10.61
C ASP A 239 11.01 -0.26 10.87
N ARG A 240 11.31 -1.55 10.91
CA ARG A 240 12.67 -2.06 11.15
C ARG A 240 13.39 -2.46 9.86
N ASP A 241 13.02 -1.90 8.70
CA ASP A 241 13.72 -2.20 7.45
C ASP A 241 15.20 -1.81 7.54
N SER A 242 16.06 -2.70 7.03
CA SER A 242 17.51 -2.51 6.87
C SER A 242 17.93 -1.23 6.14
N LYS A 243 17.03 -0.65 5.33
CA LYS A 243 17.25 0.63 4.63
C LYS A 243 17.41 1.81 5.60
N TYR A 244 16.84 1.71 6.80
CA TYR A 244 16.98 2.69 7.86
C TYR A 244 18.24 2.39 8.69
N SER A 245 19.37 2.90 8.21
CA SER A 245 20.69 2.77 8.85
C SER A 245 20.84 3.65 10.10
N GLY A 246 21.83 3.37 10.95
CA GLY A 246 22.17 4.21 12.12
C GLY A 246 22.24 5.72 11.82
N PRO A 247 22.94 6.16 10.75
CA PRO A 247 23.02 7.58 10.39
C PRO A 247 21.67 8.26 10.14
N PHE A 248 20.63 7.52 9.75
CA PHE A 248 19.28 8.06 9.61
C PHE A 248 18.70 8.42 10.98
N ASP A 249 18.80 7.50 11.96
CA ASP A 249 18.30 7.74 13.32
C ASP A 249 19.07 8.89 13.97
N ASP A 250 20.35 9.08 13.64
CA ASP A 250 21.17 10.19 14.16
C ASP A 250 20.77 11.55 13.58
N VAL A 251 20.45 11.63 12.29
CA VAL A 251 19.90 12.85 11.67
C VAL A 251 18.56 13.23 12.29
N VAL A 252 17.68 12.26 12.50
CA VAL A 252 16.38 12.51 13.12
C VAL A 252 16.57 12.98 14.58
N ARG A 253 17.55 12.40 15.28
CA ARG A 253 17.89 12.81 16.65
C ARG A 253 18.48 14.23 16.70
N SER A 254 19.29 14.65 15.73
CA SER A 254 19.84 16.01 15.71
C SER A 254 18.76 17.08 15.55
N GLU A 255 17.64 16.75 14.93
CA GLU A 255 16.45 17.62 14.83
C GLU A 255 15.57 17.59 16.11
N GLY A 256 16.02 16.93 17.18
CA GLY A 256 15.25 16.80 18.43
C GLY A 256 14.08 15.81 18.36
N ILE A 257 13.98 15.02 17.30
CA ILE A 257 12.89 14.07 17.07
C ILE A 257 13.27 12.69 17.63
N ARG A 258 12.36 12.08 18.40
CA ARG A 258 12.56 10.72 18.92
C ARG A 258 12.04 9.66 17.94
N THR A 259 12.93 8.80 17.47
CA THR A 259 12.56 7.65 16.63
C THR A 259 11.93 6.53 17.45
N VAL A 260 10.75 6.07 17.03
CA VAL A 260 10.01 4.94 17.58
C VAL A 260 9.94 3.84 16.53
N LYS A 261 10.52 2.67 16.85
CA LYS A 261 10.55 1.52 15.94
C LYS A 261 9.31 0.66 16.16
N THR A 262 8.62 0.27 15.10
CA THR A 262 7.48 -0.64 15.21
C THR A 262 7.93 -2.03 15.71
N PRO A 263 7.01 -2.82 16.31
CA PRO A 263 7.26 -4.21 16.63
C PRO A 263 7.60 -5.02 15.37
N VAL A 264 8.41 -6.06 15.54
CA VAL A 264 8.86 -6.92 14.43
C VAL A 264 7.63 -7.52 13.72
N ARG A 265 7.56 -7.35 12.39
CA ARG A 265 6.49 -7.88 11.51
C ARG A 265 5.07 -7.43 11.90
N ALA A 266 4.92 -6.21 12.39
CA ALA A 266 3.62 -5.64 12.77
C ALA A 266 3.24 -4.42 11.91
N PRO A 267 2.81 -4.61 10.64
CA PRO A 267 2.44 -3.49 9.76
C PRO A 267 1.30 -2.64 10.33
N LYS A 268 0.42 -3.25 11.14
CA LYS A 268 -0.67 -2.55 11.85
C LYS A 268 -0.18 -1.50 12.86
N ALA A 269 1.08 -1.55 13.29
CA ALA A 269 1.66 -0.55 14.16
C ALA A 269 2.00 0.76 13.41
N ASN A 270 2.08 0.71 12.07
CA ASN A 270 2.22 1.87 11.19
C ASN A 270 0.98 2.07 10.30
N ALA A 271 -0.21 1.86 10.87
CA ALA A 271 -1.46 1.81 10.10
C ALA A 271 -1.83 3.11 9.36
N ILE A 272 -1.21 4.25 9.69
CA ILE A 272 -1.44 5.52 9.00
C ILE A 272 -0.59 5.63 7.73
N ALA A 273 0.64 5.12 7.73
CA ALA A 273 1.47 5.08 6.53
C ALA A 273 1.03 3.95 5.57
N GLU A 274 0.54 2.85 6.12
CA GLU A 274 0.14 1.65 5.35
C GLU A 274 -1.27 1.72 4.73
N ARG A 275 -2.04 2.78 5.02
CA ARG A 275 -3.45 2.91 4.58
C ARG A 275 -3.60 3.93 3.46
#